data_AF-A0A356B9M8-F1
#
_entry.id   AF-A0A356B9M8-F1
#
_cell.length_a   1.000
_cell.length_b   1.000
_cell.length_c   1.000
_cell.angle_alpha   90.00
_cell.angle_beta   90.00
_cell.angle_gamma   90.00
#
_symmetry.space_group_name_H-M   'P 1'
#
loop_
_entity.id
_entity.type
_entity.pdbx_description
1 polymer ?
#
loop_
_entity_poly.entity_id
_entity_poly.type
_entity_poly.pdbx_seq_one_letter_code
_entity_poly.pdbx_strand_id
1 'polypeptide(L)'
;LDAIGMAKVIASITPTLSNETVKGVDIVVEAVVENPKVKGAVLKEVEGLIAEDAILTSNTSTISIDSLAANLSRPQNFCGMHFF
;
A
#
# COMPACT_ATOMS: atom_id res chain seq x y z
N LEU A 1 8.11 -15.38 21.52
CA LEU A 1 7.84 -16.44 20.53
C LEU A 1 8.87 -17.53 20.74
N ASP A 2 8.46 -18.79 20.71
CA ASP A 2 9.41 -19.90 20.62
C ASP A 2 10.03 -19.96 19.21
N ALA A 3 10.95 -20.90 18.98
CA ALA A 3 11.63 -21.02 17.69
C ALA A 3 10.66 -21.23 16.51
N ILE A 4 9.59 -21.99 16.73
CA ILE A 4 8.56 -22.26 15.72
C ILE A 4 7.76 -20.99 15.42
N GLY A 5 7.38 -20.24 16.45
CA GLY A 5 6.68 -18.97 16.32
C GLY A 5 7.51 -17.92 15.56
N MET A 6 8.81 -17.83 15.83
CA MET A 6 9.71 -16.93 15.08
C MET A 6 9.82 -17.34 13.60
N ALA A 7 10.01 -18.63 13.32
CA ALA A 7 10.09 -19.14 11.95
C ALA A 7 8.80 -18.86 11.15
N LYS A 8 7.63 -19.02 11.79
CA LYS A 8 6.33 -18.75 11.17
C LYS A 8 6.16 -17.27 10.78
N VAL A 9 6.59 -16.34 11.64
CA VAL A 9 6.50 -14.90 11.36
C VAL A 9 7.36 -14.54 10.16
N ILE A 10 8.62 -14.97 10.14
CA ILE A 10 9.52 -14.70 9.00
C ILE A 10 8.98 -15.33 7.70
N ALA A 11 8.47 -16.56 7.77
CA ALA A 11 7.90 -17.25 6.61
C ALA A 11 6.63 -16.59 6.04
N SER A 12 5.98 -15.69 6.80
CA SER A 12 4.80 -14.95 6.31
C SER A 12 5.17 -13.73 5.45
N ILE A 13 6.44 -13.33 5.42
CA ILE A 13 6.92 -12.18 4.65
C ILE A 13 7.46 -12.68 3.30
N THR A 14 6.85 -12.23 2.21
CA THR A 14 7.30 -12.54 0.84
C THR A 14 7.95 -11.30 0.21
N PRO A 15 9.29 -11.24 0.08
CA PRO A 15 9.97 -10.13 -0.57
C PRO A 15 9.77 -10.18 -2.08
N THR A 16 9.68 -9.01 -2.71
CA THR A 16 9.49 -8.89 -4.15
C THR A 16 9.98 -7.53 -4.66
N LEU A 17 10.35 -7.50 -5.94
CA LEU A 17 10.60 -6.26 -6.70
C LEU A 17 9.53 -6.04 -7.79
N SER A 18 8.53 -6.91 -7.86
CA SER A 18 7.46 -6.85 -8.85
C SER A 18 6.15 -6.42 -8.20
N ASN A 19 5.55 -5.35 -8.75
CA ASN A 19 4.25 -4.85 -8.34
C ASN A 19 3.11 -5.85 -8.64
N GLU A 20 3.32 -6.82 -9.52
CA GLU A 20 2.32 -7.86 -9.85
C GLU A 20 1.90 -8.71 -8.66
N THR A 21 2.73 -8.76 -7.62
CA THR A 21 2.47 -9.52 -6.39
C THR A 21 1.33 -8.94 -5.54
N VAL A 22 0.90 -7.70 -5.80
CA VAL A 22 -0.26 -7.10 -5.11
C VAL A 22 -1.60 -7.59 -5.66
N LYS A 23 -1.59 -8.37 -6.75
CA LYS A 23 -2.81 -8.97 -7.30
C LYS A 23 -3.45 -9.90 -6.29
N GLY A 24 -4.72 -9.64 -5.98
CA GLY A 24 -5.49 -10.43 -5.00
C GLY A 24 -5.18 -10.10 -3.54
N VAL A 25 -4.45 -9.02 -3.26
CA VAL A 25 -4.28 -8.50 -1.90
C VAL A 25 -5.50 -7.66 -1.50
N ASP A 26 -5.97 -7.86 -0.27
CA ASP A 26 -7.13 -7.14 0.28
C ASP A 26 -6.79 -5.70 0.71
N ILE A 27 -5.57 -5.46 1.22
CA ILE A 27 -5.11 -4.16 1.72
C ILE A 27 -3.65 -3.89 1.30
N VAL A 28 -3.40 -2.73 0.69
CA VAL A 28 -2.05 -2.25 0.37
C VAL A 28 -1.69 -1.01 1.19
N VAL A 29 -0.46 -0.98 1.72
CA VAL A 29 0.10 0.18 2.44
C VAL A 29 1.27 0.75 1.66
N GLU A 30 1.10 1.96 1.13
CA GLU A 30 2.15 2.71 0.45
C GLU A 30 3.05 3.41 1.47
N ALA A 31 4.34 3.09 1.43
CA ALA A 31 5.38 3.66 2.30
C ALA A 31 6.66 4.03 1.53
N VAL A 32 6.51 4.54 0.30
CA VAL A 32 7.61 5.12 -0.49
C VAL A 32 7.99 6.50 0.02
N VAL A 33 9.04 7.07 -0.56
CA VAL A 33 9.58 8.39 -0.22
C VAL A 33 8.51 9.48 -0.18
N GLU A 34 8.65 10.43 0.74
CA GLU A 34 7.72 11.52 0.99
C GLU A 34 7.78 12.59 -0.12
N ASN A 35 7.30 12.23 -1.31
CA ASN A 35 7.20 13.08 -2.48
C ASN A 35 5.82 12.91 -3.14
N PRO A 36 5.00 13.96 -3.27
CA PRO A 36 3.64 13.86 -3.82
C PRO A 36 3.57 13.25 -5.22
N LYS A 37 4.55 13.55 -6.09
CA LYS A 37 4.57 13.02 -7.46
C LYS A 37 4.89 11.53 -7.48
N VAL A 38 5.86 11.10 -6.65
CA VAL A 38 6.25 9.69 -6.56
C VAL A 38 5.11 8.87 -5.96
N LYS A 39 4.54 9.32 -4.83
CA LYS A 39 3.40 8.64 -4.21
C LYS A 39 2.20 8.56 -5.16
N GLY A 40 1.83 9.67 -5.80
CA GLY A 40 0.72 9.69 -6.76
C GLY A 40 0.91 8.70 -7.92
N ALA A 41 2.14 8.59 -8.45
CA ALA A 41 2.44 7.63 -9.51
C ALA A 41 2.33 6.17 -9.04
N VAL A 42 2.92 5.85 -7.87
CA VAL A 42 2.88 4.49 -7.29
C VAL A 42 1.46 4.09 -6.93
N LEU A 43 0.70 4.97 -6.27
CA LEU A 43 -0.68 4.71 -5.88
C LEU A 43 -1.56 4.43 -7.11
N LYS A 44 -1.41 5.22 -8.17
CA LYS A 44 -2.16 5.03 -9.41
C LYS A 44 -1.79 3.73 -10.13
N GLU A 45 -0.51 3.36 -10.14
CA GLU A 45 -0.05 2.10 -10.72
C GLU A 45 -0.63 0.91 -9.96
N VAL A 46 -0.51 0.91 -8.63
CA VAL A 46 -1.01 -0.16 -7.76
C VAL A 46 -2.53 -0.27 -7.83
N GLU A 47 -3.26 0.85 -7.88
CA GLU A 47 -4.73 0.85 -8.06
C GLU A 47 -5.15 0.07 -9.32
N GLY A 48 -4.34 0.09 -10.38
CA GLY A 48 -4.60 -0.66 -11.61
C GLY A 48 -4.35 -2.18 -11.51
N LEU A 49 -3.67 -2.64 -10.46
CA LEU A 49 -3.29 -4.04 -10.26
C LEU A 49 -4.12 -4.76 -9.21
N ILE A 50 -4.58 -4.05 -8.19
CA ILE A 50 -5.37 -4.60 -7.07
C ILE A 50 -6.84 -4.84 -7.48
N ALA A 51 -7.54 -5.66 -6.70
CA ALA A 51 -8.97 -5.89 -6.89
C ALA A 51 -9.79 -4.59 -6.72
N GLU A 52 -10.99 -4.55 -7.31
CA GLU A 52 -11.85 -3.35 -7.27
C GLU A 52 -12.27 -2.98 -5.84
N ASP A 53 -12.41 -3.99 -4.97
CA ASP A 53 -12.82 -3.88 -3.56
C ASP A 53 -11.64 -3.83 -2.56
N ALA A 54 -10.40 -3.92 -3.05
CA ALA A 54 -9.22 -3.79 -2.20
C ALA A 54 -9.05 -2.37 -1.65
N ILE A 55 -8.56 -2.27 -0.42
CA ILE A 55 -8.27 -0.99 0.24
C ILE A 55 -6.83 -0.58 -0.06
N LEU A 56 -6.66 0.63 -0.58
CA LEU A 56 -5.36 1.24 -0.79
C LEU A 56 -5.12 2.28 0.31
N THR A 57 -3.92 2.32 0.88
CA THR A 57 -3.60 3.29 1.92
C THR A 57 -2.23 3.92 1.71
N SER A 58 -2.02 5.09 2.32
CA SER A 58 -0.70 5.72 2.41
C SER A 58 -0.30 5.95 3.86
N ASN A 59 0.97 5.67 4.18
CA ASN A 59 1.61 5.98 5.45
C ASN A 59 2.15 7.43 5.51
N THR A 60 1.84 8.28 4.52
CA THR A 60 2.26 9.69 4.50
C THR A 60 2.00 10.40 5.83
N SER A 61 2.94 11.27 6.24
CA SER A 61 2.83 12.08 7.47
C SER A 61 2.59 13.56 7.18
N THR A 62 2.89 14.01 5.95
CA THR A 62 2.92 15.44 5.60
C THR A 62 2.11 15.79 4.35
N ILE A 63 1.77 14.80 3.53
CA ILE A 63 1.02 15.01 2.29
C ILE A 63 -0.47 14.75 2.56
N SER A 64 -1.33 15.65 2.09
CA SER A 64 -2.79 15.52 2.17
C SER A 64 -3.27 14.24 1.49
N ILE A 65 -4.09 13.46 2.21
CA ILE A 65 -4.75 12.26 1.68
C ILE A 65 -5.69 12.63 0.54
N ASP A 66 -6.48 13.69 0.65
CA ASP A 66 -7.40 14.13 -0.40
C ASP A 66 -6.65 14.47 -1.70
N SER A 67 -5.48 15.11 -1.58
CA SER A 67 -4.65 15.44 -2.74
C SER A 67 -4.09 14.20 -3.44
N LEU A 68 -3.78 13.13 -2.69
CA LEU A 68 -3.36 11.85 -3.26
C LEU A 68 -4.55 11.11 -3.89
N ALA A 69 -5.70 11.10 -3.20
CA ALA A 69 -6.95 10.49 -3.64
C ALA A 69 -7.45 11.06 -4.98
N ALA A 70 -7.22 12.35 -5.24
CA ALA A 70 -7.60 13.00 -6.49
C ALA A 70 -6.93 12.40 -7.75
N ASN A 71 -5.85 11.62 -7.60
CA ASN A 71 -5.19 10.93 -8.71
C ASN A 71 -5.73 9.51 -8.96
N LEU A 72 -6.66 9.05 -8.13
CA LEU A 72 -7.20 7.68 -8.12
C LEU A 72 -8.58 7.62 -8.77
N SER A 73 -8.88 6.45 -9.33
CA SER A 73 -10.16 6.15 -9.99
C SER A 73 -11.23 5.70 -8.99
N ARG A 74 -10.82 5.16 -7.84
CA ARG A 74 -11.66 4.62 -6.77
C ARG A 74 -11.30 5.26 -5.42
N PRO A 75 -11.42 6.60 -5.27
CA PRO A 75 -11.02 7.31 -4.06
C PRO A 75 -11.77 6.85 -2.80
N GLN A 76 -12.97 6.28 -2.94
CA GLN A 76 -13.74 5.72 -1.82
C GLN A 76 -13.05 4.53 -1.12
N ASN A 77 -12.10 3.87 -1.79
CA ASN A 77 -11.33 2.75 -1.24
C ASN A 77 -9.93 3.18 -0.79
N PHE A 78 -9.67 4.49 -0.71
CA PHE A 78 -8.38 5.05 -0.33
C PHE A 78 -8.46 5.81 0.99
N CYS A 79 -7.51 5.55 1.90
CA CYS A 79 -7.40 6.28 3.17
C CYS A 79 -5.96 6.41 3.67
N GLY A 80 -5.75 7.20 4.72
CA GLY A 80 -4.48 7.24 5.44
C GLY A 80 -4.39 6.11 6.47
N MET A 81 -3.25 5.40 6.51
CA MET A 81 -2.92 4.44 7.56
C MET A 81 -1.54 4.78 8.12
N HIS A 82 -1.51 5.70 9.07
CA HIS A 82 -0.29 6.30 9.61
C HIS A 82 0.26 5.49 10.79
N PHE A 83 1.54 5.12 10.71
CA PHE A 83 2.29 4.41 11.75
C PHE A 83 3.38 5.32 12.34
N PHE A 84 3.72 5.07 13.61
CA PHE A 84 4.72 5.81 14.41
C PHE A 84 6.00 5.00 14.61
#